data_AF-A0A843LQI6-F1
#
_entry.id   AF-A0A843LQI6-F1
#
_cell.length_a   1.000
_cell.length_b   1.000
_cell.length_c   1.000
_cell.angle_alpha   90.00
_cell.angle_beta   90.00
_cell.angle_gamma   90.00
#
_symmetry.space_group_name_H-M   'P 1'
#
loop_
_entity.id
_entity.type
_entity.pdbx_description
1 polymer ?
#
loop_
_entity_poly.entity_id
_entity_poly.type
_entity_poly.pdbx_seq_one_letter_code
_entity_poly.pdbx_strand_id
1 'polypeptide(L)'
;MSEFVSLVTSELGEIAVIPINALNNTGLEQLNPFLAPENTVIFLGSSGVAKSTLINTLTGTSVQKTEDIREDDGKERHTTTVRHLVSLPSGSCLIDTPGMREIQIWTTLESVQDAFEDIAKFSQRCRFSDCVHEQEPGCAVRKAVEEGEISAGRLERYKKLLKEAAFERGKAEIGLKRFEKIRYKGISQLANEISGEEKMGCIPVIPDMAELSGPG
;
A
#
# COMPACT_ATOMS: atom_id res chain seq x y z
N MET A 1 24.90 5.66 -9.82
CA MET A 1 24.00 4.49 -9.92
C MET A 1 24.50 3.34 -9.04
N SER A 2 25.78 2.96 -9.14
CA SER A 2 26.41 1.92 -8.32
C SER A 2 26.31 2.17 -6.80
N GLU A 3 26.55 3.40 -6.34
CA GLU A 3 26.51 3.74 -4.92
C GLU A 3 25.10 3.62 -4.31
N PHE A 4 24.06 4.07 -5.03
CA PHE A 4 22.67 3.94 -4.60
C PHE A 4 22.21 2.48 -4.58
N VAL A 5 22.55 1.70 -5.61
CA VAL A 5 22.23 0.26 -5.65
C VAL A 5 22.92 -0.48 -4.51
N SER A 6 24.18 -0.15 -4.19
CA SER A 6 24.90 -0.73 -3.05
C SER A 6 24.23 -0.40 -1.72
N LEU A 7 23.80 0.84 -1.53
CA LEU A 7 23.07 1.26 -0.33
C LEU A 7 21.76 0.48 -0.19
N VAL A 8 20.94 0.43 -1.24
CA VAL A 8 19.65 -0.27 -1.23
C VAL A 8 19.84 -1.77 -0.99
N THR A 9 20.84 -2.38 -1.63
CA THR A 9 21.13 -3.82 -1.44
C THR A 9 21.56 -4.12 0.00
N SER A 10 22.39 -3.25 0.61
CA SER A 10 22.83 -3.43 2.00
C SER A 10 21.68 -3.36 3.02
N GLU A 11 20.58 -2.68 2.68
CA GLU A 11 19.42 -2.52 3.55
C GLU A 11 18.33 -3.59 3.33
N LEU A 12 18.31 -4.27 2.18
CA LEU A 12 17.25 -5.19 1.76
C LEU A 12 17.63 -6.68 1.81
N GLY A 13 18.85 -7.01 2.21
CA GLY A 13 19.29 -8.40 2.38
C GLY A 13 19.34 -9.18 1.05
N GLU A 14 18.59 -10.29 0.96
CA GLU A 14 18.61 -11.22 -0.20
C GLU A 14 17.71 -10.78 -1.38
N ILE A 15 17.08 -9.60 -1.31
CA ILE A 15 16.20 -9.11 -2.37
C ILE A 15 17.03 -8.61 -3.55
N ALA A 16 16.71 -9.10 -4.76
CA ALA A 16 17.36 -8.65 -5.99
C ALA A 16 17.07 -7.17 -6.27
N VAL A 17 18.12 -6.36 -6.44
CA VAL A 17 18.04 -4.94 -6.81
C VAL A 17 18.52 -4.76 -8.24
N ILE A 18 17.59 -4.45 -9.15
CA ILE A 18 17.88 -4.36 -10.59
C ILE A 18 17.70 -2.90 -11.05
N PRO A 19 18.79 -2.18 -11.37
CA PRO A 19 18.68 -0.83 -11.91
C PRO A 19 18.25 -0.89 -13.38
N ILE A 20 17.13 -0.24 -13.71
CA ILE A 20 16.57 -0.19 -15.06
C ILE A 20 16.24 1.25 -15.48
N ASN A 21 16.25 1.49 -16.79
CA ASN A 21 15.72 2.71 -17.39
C ASN A 21 14.74 2.34 -18.50
N ALA A 22 13.45 2.51 -18.22
CA ALA A 22 12.36 2.20 -19.15
C ALA A 22 12.27 3.15 -20.35
N LEU A 23 12.84 4.36 -20.27
CA LEU A 23 12.84 5.33 -21.38
C LEU A 23 13.91 5.00 -22.43
N ASN A 24 15.06 4.48 -21.98
CA ASN A 24 16.21 4.19 -22.84
C ASN A 24 16.44 2.68 -23.04
N ASN A 25 15.49 1.84 -22.64
CA ASN A 25 15.55 0.37 -22.72
C ASN A 25 16.83 -0.23 -22.09
N THR A 26 17.36 0.40 -21.05
CA THR A 26 18.63 -0.02 -20.43
C THR A 26 18.36 -0.89 -19.21
N GLY A 27 18.99 -2.07 -19.14
CA GLY A 27 18.89 -2.98 -17.99
C GLY A 27 17.62 -3.83 -17.94
N LEU A 28 16.73 -3.68 -18.93
CA LEU A 28 15.46 -4.43 -18.98
C LEU A 28 15.68 -5.92 -19.21
N GLU A 29 16.76 -6.30 -19.87
CA GLU A 29 17.16 -7.69 -20.08
C GLU A 29 17.37 -8.46 -18.76
N GLN A 30 17.70 -7.75 -17.68
CA GLN A 30 17.86 -8.34 -16.35
C GLN A 30 16.51 -8.74 -15.73
N LEU A 31 15.38 -8.28 -16.28
CA LEU A 31 14.04 -8.68 -15.88
C LEU A 31 13.59 -10.00 -16.52
N ASN A 32 14.26 -10.45 -17.59
CA ASN A 32 13.89 -11.66 -18.34
C ASN A 32 13.70 -12.92 -17.48
N PRO A 33 14.52 -13.20 -16.45
CA PRO A 33 14.31 -14.37 -15.59
C PRO A 33 12.95 -14.35 -14.87
N PHE A 34 12.42 -13.17 -14.56
CA PHE A 34 11.12 -12.99 -13.90
C PHE A 34 9.96 -13.00 -14.90
N LEU A 35 10.23 -12.61 -16.15
CA LEU A 35 9.25 -12.48 -17.24
C LEU A 35 9.23 -13.71 -18.18
N ALA A 36 9.64 -14.88 -17.67
CA ALA A 36 9.57 -16.15 -18.40
C ALA A 36 8.11 -16.56 -18.68
N PRO A 37 7.85 -17.39 -19.72
CA PRO A 37 6.52 -17.89 -20.03
C PRO A 37 5.81 -18.46 -18.80
N GLU A 38 4.49 -18.30 -18.72
CA GLU A 38 3.62 -18.81 -17.63
C GLU A 38 3.79 -18.09 -16.27
N ASN A 39 4.76 -17.18 -16.12
CA ASN A 39 4.84 -16.34 -14.93
C ASN A 39 3.78 -15.23 -14.95
N THR A 40 3.19 -14.95 -13.79
CA THR A 40 2.35 -13.77 -13.57
C THR A 40 3.08 -12.81 -12.62
N VAL A 41 3.40 -11.61 -13.10
CA VAL A 41 4.15 -10.60 -12.36
C VAL A 41 3.28 -9.37 -12.09
N ILE A 42 3.38 -8.82 -10.88
CA ILE A 42 2.66 -7.62 -10.46
C ILE A 42 3.68 -6.50 -10.23
N PHE A 43 3.41 -5.32 -10.78
CA PHE A 43 4.20 -4.12 -10.46
C PHE A 43 3.58 -3.33 -9.33
N LEU A 44 4.37 -3.14 -8.26
CA LEU A 44 3.96 -2.43 -7.05
C LEU A 44 4.79 -1.16 -6.87
N GLY A 45 4.15 -0.08 -6.44
CA GLY A 45 4.80 1.21 -6.16
C GLY A 45 3.83 2.39 -6.17
N SER A 46 4.24 3.55 -5.64
CA SER A 46 3.42 4.77 -5.58
C SER A 46 3.02 5.29 -6.97
N SER A 47 2.03 6.17 -7.05
CA SER A 47 1.72 6.88 -8.31
C SER A 47 2.95 7.68 -8.77
N GLY A 48 3.17 7.78 -10.09
CA GLY A 48 4.27 8.56 -10.66
C GLY A 48 5.65 7.88 -10.73
N VAL A 49 5.84 6.67 -10.17
CA VAL A 49 7.13 5.94 -10.23
C VAL A 49 7.40 5.22 -11.58
N ALA A 50 6.68 5.61 -12.64
CA ALA A 50 6.85 5.09 -14.01
C ALA A 50 6.48 3.60 -14.26
N LYS A 51 5.62 2.98 -13.44
CA LYS A 51 5.13 1.59 -13.68
C LYS A 51 4.45 1.44 -15.05
N SER A 52 3.56 2.37 -15.40
CA SER A 52 2.88 2.40 -16.69
C SER A 52 3.85 2.53 -17.87
N THR A 53 4.88 3.36 -17.72
CA THR A 53 5.96 3.50 -18.70
C THR A 53 6.69 2.17 -18.87
N LEU A 54 7.05 1.50 -17.78
CA LEU A 54 7.72 0.20 -17.83
C LEU A 54 6.85 -0.88 -18.51
N ILE A 55 5.55 -0.93 -18.21
CA ILE A 55 4.61 -1.85 -18.86
C ILE A 55 4.62 -1.61 -20.38
N ASN A 56 4.42 -0.36 -20.81
CA ASN A 56 4.41 0.00 -22.23
C ASN A 56 5.72 -0.38 -22.94
N THR A 57 6.85 -0.20 -22.26
CA THR A 57 8.16 -0.60 -22.80
C THR A 57 8.27 -2.12 -22.95
N LEU A 58 7.82 -2.90 -21.96
CA LEU A 58 7.89 -4.36 -21.99
C LEU A 58 6.90 -5.00 -22.98
N THR A 59 5.74 -4.38 -23.20
CA THR A 59 4.73 -4.87 -24.16
C THR A 59 5.07 -4.54 -25.60
N GLY A 60 6.08 -3.69 -25.86
CA GLY A 60 6.43 -3.21 -27.19
C GLY A 60 5.32 -2.42 -27.89
N THR A 61 4.28 -2.03 -27.15
CA THR A 61 3.06 -1.38 -27.63
C THR A 61 2.56 -0.38 -26.58
N SER A 62 1.99 0.75 -27.01
CA SER A 62 1.40 1.75 -26.12
C SER A 62 0.04 1.27 -25.58
N VAL A 63 0.06 0.23 -24.73
CA VAL A 63 -1.15 -0.39 -24.16
C VAL A 63 -1.86 0.56 -23.18
N GLN A 64 -1.11 1.39 -22.48
CA GLN A 64 -1.64 2.44 -21.60
C GLN A 64 -1.40 3.82 -22.23
N LYS A 65 -2.47 4.62 -22.35
CA LYS A 65 -2.34 6.05 -22.67
C LYS A 65 -1.58 6.72 -21.52
N THR A 66 -0.28 6.94 -21.71
CA THR A 66 0.48 7.94 -20.96
C THR A 66 0.00 9.31 -21.44
N GLU A 67 -1.09 9.81 -20.88
CA GLU A 67 -1.36 11.25 -20.98
C GLU A 67 -0.39 11.94 -20.02
N ASP A 68 0.47 12.78 -20.60
CA ASP A 68 1.42 13.62 -19.88
C ASP A 68 0.68 14.41 -18.79
N ILE A 69 1.28 14.38 -17.60
CA ILE A 69 0.83 15.13 -16.43
C ILE A 69 0.80 16.62 -16.81
N ARG A 70 -0.40 17.19 -16.94
CA ARG A 70 -0.57 18.64 -17.11
C ARG A 70 -0.33 19.32 -15.76
N GLU A 71 0.64 20.23 -15.74
CA GLU A 71 1.20 20.91 -14.57
C GLU A 71 0.28 21.87 -13.79
N ASP A 72 -1.04 21.90 -13.99
CA ASP A 72 -1.82 23.09 -13.59
C ASP A 72 -3.00 22.89 -12.62
N ASP A 73 -3.10 21.76 -11.92
CA ASP A 73 -3.97 21.70 -10.73
C ASP A 73 -3.60 20.52 -9.83
N GLY A 74 -2.95 20.82 -8.69
CA GLY A 74 -2.40 19.88 -7.70
C GLY A 74 -3.44 19.03 -6.92
N LYS A 75 -4.51 18.58 -7.59
CA LYS A 75 -5.48 17.60 -7.12
C LYS A 75 -5.83 16.65 -8.24
N GLU A 76 -5.01 15.63 -8.42
CA GLU A 76 -5.32 14.55 -9.36
C GLU A 76 -6.46 13.68 -8.83
N ARG A 77 -7.62 13.77 -9.48
CA ARG A 77 -8.71 12.79 -9.33
C ARG A 77 -8.56 11.73 -10.41
N HIS A 78 -7.48 10.97 -10.34
CA HIS A 78 -7.30 9.77 -11.16
C HIS A 78 -8.29 8.70 -10.71
N THR A 79 -9.31 8.48 -11.53
CA THR A 79 -10.31 7.43 -11.33
C THR A 79 -10.12 6.36 -12.38
N THR A 80 -8.93 5.74 -12.44
CA THR A 80 -8.68 4.57 -13.30
C THR A 80 -8.91 3.31 -12.47
N THR A 81 -10.18 2.89 -12.39
CA THR A 81 -10.67 1.83 -11.48
C THR A 81 -10.44 0.41 -12.01
N VAL A 82 -9.71 0.22 -13.11
CA VAL A 82 -9.63 -1.07 -13.81
C VAL A 82 -8.25 -1.70 -13.61
N ARG A 83 -8.20 -2.92 -13.07
CA ARG A 83 -6.98 -3.74 -13.03
C ARG A 83 -6.76 -4.32 -14.42
N HIS A 84 -5.57 -4.16 -14.99
CA HIS A 84 -5.27 -4.64 -16.34
C HIS A 84 -4.33 -5.84 -16.27
N LEU A 85 -4.78 -6.98 -16.80
CA LEU A 85 -3.89 -8.10 -17.11
C LEU A 85 -3.38 -7.91 -18.54
N VAL A 86 -2.08 -7.89 -18.74
CA VAL A 86 -1.42 -7.68 -20.03
C VAL A 86 -0.51 -8.85 -20.33
N SER A 87 -0.76 -9.54 -21.43
CA SER A 87 0.15 -10.59 -21.93
C SER A 87 1.36 -9.96 -22.60
N LEU A 88 2.56 -10.41 -22.21
CA LEU A 88 3.81 -10.01 -22.84
C LEU A 88 4.15 -10.92 -24.03
N PRO A 89 4.95 -10.43 -25.01
CA PRO A 89 5.47 -11.26 -26.10
C PRO A 89 6.25 -12.50 -25.64
N SER A 90 6.81 -12.46 -24.42
CA SER A 90 7.50 -13.59 -23.80
C SER A 90 6.57 -14.71 -23.34
N GLY A 91 5.25 -14.50 -23.33
CA GLY A 91 4.27 -15.46 -22.80
C GLY A 91 4.01 -15.33 -21.30
N SER A 92 4.63 -14.37 -20.61
CA SER A 92 4.29 -14.01 -19.23
C SER A 92 3.10 -13.04 -19.17
N CYS A 93 2.44 -12.95 -18.02
CA CYS A 93 1.36 -12.01 -17.76
C CYS A 93 1.80 -10.92 -16.77
N LEU A 94 1.51 -9.65 -17.08
CA LEU A 94 1.66 -8.51 -16.18
C LEU A 94 0.31 -8.09 -15.61
N ILE A 95 0.21 -7.90 -14.31
CA ILE A 95 -0.93 -7.23 -13.69
C ILE A 95 -0.53 -5.80 -13.38
N ASP A 96 -1.15 -4.85 -14.07
CA ASP A 96 -1.14 -3.46 -13.64
C ASP A 96 -2.23 -3.22 -12.61
N THR A 97 -1.81 -2.67 -11.50
CA THR A 97 -2.70 -2.12 -10.50
C THR A 97 -2.55 -0.61 -10.51
N PRO A 98 -3.36 0.13 -11.30
CA PRO A 98 -3.38 1.58 -11.22
C PRO A 98 -3.77 1.95 -9.80
N GLY A 99 -2.85 2.61 -9.10
CA GLY A 99 -3.05 3.02 -7.72
C GLY A 99 -3.74 1.92 -6.89
N MET A 100 -3.10 0.75 -6.72
CA MET A 100 -3.28 0.06 -5.45
C MET A 100 -3.00 1.13 -4.40
N ARG A 101 -4.06 1.72 -3.85
CA ARG A 101 -4.01 2.56 -2.67
C ARG A 101 -3.19 1.73 -1.71
N GLU A 102 -1.96 2.21 -1.51
CA GLU A 102 -0.80 1.54 -0.97
C GLU A 102 -1.20 0.34 -0.16
N ILE A 103 -1.11 -0.89 -0.70
CA ILE A 103 -1.10 -2.18 0.04
C ILE A 103 -1.61 -2.01 1.49
N GLN A 104 -2.87 -1.56 1.67
CA GLN A 104 -3.29 -0.97 2.98
C GLN A 104 -3.46 -2.06 4.03
N ILE A 105 -3.37 -3.30 3.57
CA ILE A 105 -3.62 -4.52 4.29
C ILE A 105 -2.39 -4.95 5.11
N TRP A 106 -1.18 -4.42 4.83
CA TRP A 106 0.04 -4.99 5.38
C TRP A 106 0.86 -4.07 6.27
N THR A 107 0.65 -2.74 6.29
CA THR A 107 1.42 -1.83 7.15
C THR A 107 0.77 -1.70 8.53
N THR A 108 0.71 -2.80 9.29
CA THR A 108 0.38 -2.76 10.72
C THR A 108 1.58 -2.27 11.52
N LEU A 109 1.36 -1.89 12.79
CA LEU A 109 2.49 -1.59 13.70
C LEU A 109 3.43 -2.80 13.81
N GLU A 110 2.85 -4.01 13.78
CA GLU A 110 3.57 -5.28 13.85
C GLU A 110 4.46 -5.50 12.62
N SER A 111 3.97 -5.28 11.41
CA SER A 111 4.80 -5.45 10.21
C SER A 111 5.93 -4.41 10.10
N VAL A 112 5.71 -3.20 10.63
CA VAL A 112 6.79 -2.20 10.75
C VAL A 112 7.80 -2.63 11.81
N GLN A 113 7.37 -3.29 12.89
CA GLN A 113 8.30 -3.86 13.88
C GLN A 113 9.10 -5.03 13.29
N ASP A 114 8.47 -5.89 12.49
CA ASP A 114 9.14 -7.02 11.85
C ASP A 114 10.19 -6.55 10.83
N ALA A 115 9.86 -5.56 9.99
CA ALA A 115 10.80 -5.02 8.99
C ALA A 115 12.00 -4.26 9.61
N PHE A 116 11.84 -3.79 10.86
CA PHE A 116 12.85 -3.06 11.62
C PHE A 116 13.13 -3.75 12.96
N GLU A 117 13.28 -5.07 12.91
CA GLU A 117 13.48 -5.91 14.11
C GLU A 117 14.69 -5.47 14.94
N ASP A 118 15.75 -4.99 14.27
CA ASP A 118 16.92 -4.40 14.91
C ASP A 118 16.54 -3.20 15.77
N ILE A 119 15.80 -2.23 15.22
CA ILE A 119 15.30 -1.07 15.95
C ILE A 119 14.33 -1.49 17.07
N ALA A 120 13.45 -2.47 16.81
CA ALA A 120 12.52 -3.00 17.80
C ALA A 120 13.23 -3.67 18.99
N LYS A 121 14.38 -4.32 18.78
CA LYS A 121 15.20 -4.89 19.85
C LYS A 121 15.84 -3.81 20.72
N PHE A 122 16.33 -2.72 20.12
CA PHE A 122 16.87 -1.60 20.89
C PHE A 122 15.79 -0.80 21.61
N SER A 123 14.59 -0.66 21.02
CA SER A 123 13.50 0.09 21.64
C SER A 123 13.04 -0.52 22.96
N GLN A 124 13.11 -1.85 23.13
CA GLN A 124 12.84 -2.54 24.40
C GLN A 124 13.78 -2.15 25.54
N ARG A 125 14.95 -1.58 25.21
CA ARG A 125 15.96 -1.11 26.19
C ARG A 125 15.86 0.39 26.44
N CYS A 126 14.90 1.08 25.82
CA CYS A 126 14.65 2.49 26.12
C CYS A 126 14.18 2.65 27.56
N ARG A 127 14.58 3.78 28.16
CA ARG A 127 14.12 4.17 29.51
C ARG A 127 12.60 4.29 29.61
N PHE A 128 11.94 4.72 28.52
CA PHE A 128 10.51 4.97 28.45
C PHE A 128 9.84 3.99 27.47
N SER A 129 8.67 3.48 27.85
CA SER A 129 7.88 2.55 27.04
C SER A 129 7.21 3.21 25.83
N ASP A 130 7.03 4.52 25.86
CA ASP A 130 6.41 5.36 24.83
C ASP A 130 7.45 6.21 24.07
N CYS A 131 8.72 5.79 24.08
CA CYS A 131 9.80 6.48 23.40
C CYS A 131 9.58 6.53 21.87
N VAL A 132 9.57 7.74 21.30
CA VAL A 132 9.52 8.08 19.87
C VAL A 132 10.91 8.22 19.23
N HIS A 133 11.97 8.01 20.03
CA HIS A 133 13.37 7.95 19.61
C HIS A 133 13.92 9.25 19.00
N GLU A 134 13.49 10.41 19.51
CA GLU A 134 13.85 11.73 19.00
C GLU A 134 14.86 12.46 19.91
N GLN A 135 14.46 12.81 21.13
CA GLN A 135 15.30 13.57 22.07
C GLN A 135 15.26 13.01 23.49
N GLU A 136 14.56 11.89 23.71
CA GLU A 136 14.30 11.36 25.04
C GLU A 136 15.58 10.87 25.72
N PRO A 137 15.78 11.20 27.00
CA PRO A 137 16.97 10.79 27.73
C PRO A 137 16.94 9.28 27.99
N GLY A 138 18.03 8.58 27.68
CA GLY A 138 18.11 7.12 27.82
C GLY A 138 17.41 6.35 26.69
N CYS A 139 17.28 6.95 25.50
CA CYS A 139 16.85 6.25 24.29
C CYS A 139 17.96 5.33 23.78
N ALA A 140 17.78 4.01 23.93
CA ALA A 140 18.73 3.02 23.48
C ALA A 140 18.87 2.96 21.95
N VAL A 141 17.80 3.27 21.20
CA VAL A 141 17.83 3.35 19.73
C VAL A 141 18.74 4.49 19.25
N ARG A 142 18.67 5.67 19.88
CA ARG A 142 19.55 6.78 19.54
C ARG A 142 21.01 6.48 19.89
N LYS A 143 21.23 5.85 21.03
CA LYS A 143 22.56 5.40 21.42
C LYS A 143 23.15 4.42 20.40
N ALA A 144 22.35 3.46 19.92
CA ALA A 144 22.75 2.54 18.85
C ALA A 144 23.06 3.26 17.53
N VAL A 145 22.39 4.39 17.22
CA VAL A 145 22.75 5.24 16.08
C VAL A 145 24.09 5.96 16.29
N GLU A 146 24.31 6.50 17.49
CA GLU A 146 25.56 7.17 17.87
C GLU A 146 26.76 6.19 17.87
N GLU A 147 26.52 4.93 18.23
CA GLU A 147 27.50 3.83 18.22
C GLU A 147 27.67 3.17 16.82
N GLY A 148 26.86 3.57 15.84
CA GLY A 148 26.94 3.08 14.46
C GLY A 148 26.29 1.70 14.23
N GLU A 149 25.58 1.15 15.22
CA GLU A 149 24.85 -0.11 15.11
C GLU A 149 23.58 0.03 14.25
N ILE A 150 22.97 1.22 14.24
CA ILE A 150 21.86 1.58 13.34
C ILE A 150 22.25 2.82 12.52
N SER A 151 22.04 2.79 11.20
CA SER A 151 22.26 3.99 10.40
C SER A 151 21.18 5.05 10.65
N ALA A 152 21.56 6.33 10.64
CA ALA A 152 20.61 7.44 10.83
C ALA A 152 19.45 7.39 9.81
N GLY A 153 19.76 7.07 8.55
CA GLY A 153 18.75 6.93 7.49
C GLY A 153 17.75 5.79 7.74
N ARG A 154 18.19 4.69 8.36
CA ARG A 154 17.30 3.58 8.73
C ARG A 154 16.32 4.00 9.83
N LEU A 155 16.79 4.73 10.85
CA LEU A 155 15.92 5.29 11.89
C LEU A 155 14.91 6.31 11.32
N GLU A 156 15.32 7.15 10.37
CA GLU A 156 14.41 8.09 9.70
C GLU A 156 13.31 7.36 8.93
N ARG A 157 13.65 6.32 8.17
CA ARG A 157 12.67 5.51 7.44
C ARG A 157 11.69 4.80 8.38
N TYR A 158 12.19 4.24 9.47
CA TYR A 158 11.36 3.65 10.53
C TYR A 158 10.32 4.65 11.06
N LYS A 159 10.77 5.86 11.44
CA LYS A 159 9.88 6.93 11.92
C LYS A 159 8.85 7.36 10.87
N LYS A 160 9.26 7.45 9.60
CA LYS A 160 8.38 7.81 8.49
C LYS A 160 7.26 6.77 8.34
N LEU A 161 7.60 5.48 8.30
CA LEU A 161 6.64 4.40 8.19
C LEU A 161 5.70 4.31 9.39
N LEU A 162 6.18 4.55 10.61
CA LEU A 162 5.31 4.62 11.79
C LEU A 162 4.28 5.76 11.69
N LYS A 163 4.68 6.94 11.20
CA LYS A 163 3.78 8.07 10.99
C LYS A 163 2.73 7.76 9.92
N GLU A 164 3.14 7.15 8.82
CA GLU A 164 2.22 6.71 7.76
C GLU A 164 1.23 5.67 8.29
N ALA A 165 1.69 4.64 9.01
CA ALA A 165 0.84 3.62 9.61
C ALA A 165 -0.16 4.20 10.64
N ALA A 166 0.25 5.21 11.42
CA ALA A 166 -0.62 5.91 12.36
C ALA A 166 -1.68 6.77 11.64
N PHE A 167 -1.29 7.48 10.58
CA PHE A 167 -2.17 8.31 9.77
C PHE A 167 -3.26 7.48 9.08
N GLU A 168 -2.90 6.33 8.51
CA GLU A 168 -3.85 5.42 7.86
C GLU A 168 -4.84 4.82 8.87
N ARG A 169 -4.37 4.48 10.09
CA ARG A 169 -5.28 4.07 11.18
C ARG A 169 -6.29 5.16 11.54
N GLY A 170 -5.86 6.42 11.64
CA GLY A 170 -6.75 7.54 11.90
C GLY A 170 -7.82 7.72 10.80
N LYS A 171 -7.44 7.56 9.53
CA LYS A 171 -8.40 7.59 8.41
C LYS A 171 -9.40 6.43 8.46
N ALA A 172 -8.93 5.21 8.74
CA ALA A 172 -9.77 4.03 8.86
C ALA A 172 -10.80 4.19 9.99
N GLU A 173 -10.38 4.73 11.14
CA GLU A 173 -11.27 5.01 12.27
C GLU A 173 -12.33 6.06 11.92
N ILE A 174 -11.96 7.14 11.23
CA ILE A 174 -12.90 8.16 10.74
C ILE A 174 -13.88 7.56 9.72
N GLY A 175 -13.39 6.71 8.82
CA GLY A 175 -14.21 5.96 7.86
C GLY A 175 -15.22 5.06 8.56
N LEU A 176 -14.79 4.31 9.57
CA LEU A 176 -15.63 3.43 10.37
C LEU A 176 -16.71 4.21 11.13
N LYS A 177 -16.36 5.32 11.79
CA LYS A 177 -17.33 6.21 12.46
C LYS A 177 -18.36 6.80 11.50
N ARG A 178 -17.95 7.13 10.27
CA ARG A 178 -18.89 7.58 9.21
C ARG A 178 -19.83 6.46 8.78
N PHE A 179 -19.30 5.25 8.57
CA PHE A 179 -20.08 4.07 8.21
C PHE A 179 -21.11 3.71 9.29
N GLU A 180 -20.68 3.73 10.55
CA GLU A 180 -21.52 3.46 11.71
C GLU A 180 -22.65 4.50 11.82
N LYS A 181 -22.35 5.79 11.61
CA LYS A 181 -23.36 6.86 11.60
C LYS A 181 -24.38 6.69 10.46
N ILE A 182 -23.97 6.23 9.28
CA ILE A 182 -24.88 5.94 8.16
C ILE A 182 -25.75 4.73 8.51
N ARG A 183 -25.16 3.67 9.09
CA ARG A 183 -25.87 2.46 9.53
C ARG A 183 -26.95 2.78 10.57
N TYR A 184 -26.62 3.55 11.61
CA TYR A 184 -27.61 3.96 12.63
C TYR A 184 -28.74 4.80 12.04
N LYS A 185 -28.44 5.68 11.06
CA LYS A 185 -29.48 6.42 10.34
C LYS A 185 -30.41 5.52 9.54
N GLY A 186 -29.87 4.54 8.82
CA GLY A 186 -30.67 3.57 8.07
C GLY A 186 -31.56 2.72 8.97
N ILE A 187 -31.03 2.24 10.09
CA ILE A 187 -31.81 1.50 11.10
C ILE A 187 -32.92 2.39 11.69
N SER A 188 -32.63 3.65 11.98
CA SER A 188 -33.63 4.59 12.51
C SER A 188 -34.72 4.92 11.49
N GLN A 189 -34.39 5.01 10.20
CA GLN A 189 -35.38 5.19 9.12
C GLN A 189 -36.30 3.97 9.00
N LEU A 190 -35.72 2.77 8.98
CA LEU A 190 -36.47 1.51 8.95
C LEU A 190 -37.39 1.35 10.17
N ALA A 191 -36.91 1.71 11.37
CA ALA A 191 -37.71 1.68 12.59
C ALA A 191 -38.90 2.66 12.55
N ASN A 192 -38.71 3.84 11.94
CA ASN A 192 -39.78 4.81 11.74
C ASN A 192 -40.80 4.35 10.69
N GLU A 193 -40.35 3.68 9.64
CA GLU A 193 -41.23 3.08 8.61
C GLU A 193 -42.09 1.96 9.21
N ILE A 194 -41.48 1.05 9.98
CA ILE A 194 -42.19 -0.02 10.70
C ILE A 194 -43.18 0.56 11.73
N SER A 195 -42.79 1.62 12.45
CA SER A 195 -43.69 2.30 13.41
C SER A 195 -44.81 3.09 12.71
N GLY A 196 -44.65 3.43 11.43
CA GLY A 196 -45.67 4.06 10.60
C GLY A 196 -46.70 3.07 10.02
N GLU A 197 -46.34 1.79 9.94
CA GLU A 197 -47.17 0.71 9.36
C GLU A 197 -47.98 -0.10 10.39
N GLU A 198 -47.95 0.24 11.69
CA GLU A 198 -48.84 -0.34 12.74
C GLU A 198 -50.33 0.06 12.60
N LYS A 199 -50.81 0.26 11.36
CA LYS A 199 -52.23 0.21 10.97
C LYS A 199 -52.48 -0.72 9.78
N MET A 200 -51.90 -1.91 9.73
CA MET A 200 -52.59 -3.10 9.18
C MET A 200 -51.81 -4.34 9.56
N GLY A 201 -52.43 -5.26 10.31
CA GLY A 201 -51.76 -6.45 10.83
C GLY A 201 -51.23 -7.36 9.72
N CYS A 202 -49.92 -7.56 9.69
CA CYS A 202 -49.23 -8.75 9.15
C CYS A 202 -47.87 -8.85 9.86
N ILE A 203 -47.58 -10.01 10.45
CA ILE A 203 -46.28 -10.31 11.06
C ILE A 203 -45.27 -10.47 9.91
N PRO A 204 -44.22 -9.65 9.78
CA PRO A 204 -43.22 -9.87 8.75
C PRO A 204 -42.34 -11.06 9.16
N VAL A 205 -42.34 -12.10 8.33
CA VAL A 205 -41.38 -13.21 8.41
C VAL A 205 -40.03 -12.69 7.94
N ILE A 206 -39.00 -12.81 8.79
CA ILE A 206 -37.62 -12.43 8.47
C ILE A 206 -37.10 -13.41 7.40
N PRO A 207 -36.64 -12.97 6.22
CA PRO A 207 -35.97 -13.85 5.27
C PRO A 207 -34.58 -14.25 5.81
N ASP A 208 -34.25 -15.53 5.72
CA ASP A 208 -32.96 -16.09 6.08
C ASP A 208 -31.84 -15.51 5.19
N MET A 209 -30.69 -15.20 5.78
CA MET A 209 -29.57 -14.48 5.13
C MET A 209 -28.72 -15.34 4.18
N ALA A 210 -29.17 -16.54 3.82
CA ALA A 210 -28.43 -17.44 2.94
C ALA A 210 -28.60 -17.16 1.43
N GLU A 211 -29.52 -16.29 0.99
CA GLU A 211 -29.86 -16.12 -0.44
C GLU A 211 -29.33 -14.84 -1.13
N LEU A 212 -28.38 -14.11 -0.54
CA LEU A 212 -27.69 -12.99 -1.23
C LEU A 212 -26.27 -13.37 -1.67
N SER A 213 -26.13 -14.57 -2.24
CA SER A 213 -24.93 -14.99 -2.97
C SER A 213 -25.24 -15.27 -4.45
N GLY A 214 -24.92 -14.27 -5.29
CA GLY A 214 -24.71 -14.40 -6.74
C GLY A 214 -25.69 -13.62 -7.64
N PRO A 215 -25.35 -13.43 -8.93
CA PRO A 215 -24.18 -12.71 -9.43
C PRO A 215 -24.61 -11.50 -10.31
N GLY A 216 -23.77 -10.47 -10.38
CA GLY A 216 -23.96 -9.32 -11.28
C GLY A 216 -22.76 -8.40 -11.26
#